data_AF-A0A842M2U0-F1
#
_entry.id   AF-A0A842M2U0-F1
#
_cell.length_a   1.000
_cell.length_b   1.000
_cell.length_c   1.000
_cell.angle_alpha   90.00
_cell.angle_beta   90.00
_cell.angle_gamma   90.00
#
_symmetry.space_group_name_H-M   'P 1'
#
loop_
_entity.id
_entity.type
_entity.pdbx_description
1 polymer ?
#
loop_
_entity_poly.entity_id
_entity_poly.type
_entity_poly.pdbx_seq_one_letter_code
_entity_poly.pdbx_strand_id
1 'polypeptide(L)'
;MKMDESAGTCRECGGELKVEEMKEERVKKVRCRCERCNRIFLIYFDEEWNFLEEHPEERVVENEKLYRILREREDEMRELLTAAQIDAVRGRLENRDVSPSNLSRARRRLRIVEELTGVRFEFMIG
;
A
#
# COMPACT_ATOMS: atom_id res chain seq x y z
N MET A 1 -14.78 12.35 -23.78
CA MET A 1 -13.36 12.25 -24.21
C MET A 1 -12.95 10.80 -23.98
N LYS A 2 -12.53 10.06 -25.01
CA LYS A 2 -11.99 8.70 -24.82
C LYS A 2 -10.56 8.87 -24.33
N MET A 3 -10.29 8.55 -23.07
CA MET A 3 -8.91 8.49 -22.57
C MET A 3 -8.29 7.19 -23.11
N ASP A 4 -7.85 7.22 -24.37
CA ASP A 4 -6.87 6.26 -24.94
C ASP A 4 -5.46 6.63 -24.44
N GLU A 5 -5.33 6.89 -23.14
CA GLU A 5 -4.07 7.29 -22.54
C GLU A 5 -3.39 6.02 -22.02
N SER A 6 -2.40 5.56 -22.78
CA SER A 6 -1.47 4.55 -22.31
C SER A 6 -0.77 5.08 -21.05
N ALA A 7 -0.84 4.34 -19.94
CA ALA A 7 -0.11 4.65 -18.71
C ALA A 7 1.34 4.15 -18.75
N GLY A 8 1.81 3.72 -19.92
CA GLY A 8 3.13 3.13 -20.12
C GLY A 8 3.09 1.61 -20.19
N THR A 9 4.16 0.98 -19.70
CA THR A 9 4.42 -0.45 -19.90
C THR A 9 4.43 -1.19 -18.58
N CYS A 10 3.72 -2.30 -18.49
CA CYS A 10 3.70 -3.19 -17.34
C CYS A 10 5.10 -3.74 -17.09
N ARG A 11 5.67 -3.44 -15.92
CA ARG A 11 7.03 -3.85 -15.54
C ARG A 11 7.20 -5.36 -15.41
N GLU A 12 6.10 -6.10 -15.21
CA GLU A 12 6.15 -7.55 -15.01
C GLU A 12 6.15 -8.34 -16.31
N CYS A 13 5.41 -7.90 -17.33
CA CYS A 13 5.22 -8.67 -18.57
C CYS A 13 5.49 -7.88 -19.86
N GLY A 14 5.85 -6.60 -19.76
CA GLY A 14 6.14 -5.74 -20.90
C GLY A 14 4.91 -5.37 -21.76
N GLY A 15 3.70 -5.70 -21.31
CA GLY A 15 2.46 -5.33 -22.01
C GLY A 15 2.05 -3.87 -21.78
N GLU A 16 1.23 -3.32 -22.66
CA GLU A 16 0.69 -1.96 -22.52
C GLU A 16 -0.24 -1.86 -21.29
N LEU A 17 -0.13 -0.75 -20.55
CA LEU A 17 -1.03 -0.39 -19.46
C LEU A 17 -2.09 0.58 -19.96
N LYS A 18 -3.37 0.23 -19.83
CA LYS A 18 -4.50 1.11 -20.11
C LYS A 18 -5.04 1.71 -18.81
N VAL A 19 -5.26 3.01 -18.79
CA VAL A 19 -5.90 3.70 -17.67
C VAL A 19 -7.37 3.28 -17.60
N GLU A 20 -7.82 2.83 -16.43
CA GLU A 20 -9.23 2.52 -16.14
C GLU A 20 -9.89 3.61 -15.31
N GLU A 21 -9.15 4.22 -14.37
CA GLU A 21 -9.66 5.27 -13.49
C GLU A 21 -8.52 6.20 -13.06
N MET A 22 -8.85 7.46 -12.82
CA MET A 22 -7.92 8.47 -12.33
C MET A 22 -8.59 9.26 -11.20
N LYS A 23 -7.90 9.44 -10.08
CA LYS A 23 -8.31 10.27 -8.95
C LYS A 23 -7.25 11.31 -8.65
N GLU A 24 -7.66 12.57 -8.67
CA GLU A 24 -6.80 13.71 -8.32
C GLU A 24 -7.10 14.14 -6.89
N GLU A 25 -6.31 13.63 -5.95
CA GLU A 25 -6.29 14.07 -4.54
C GLU A 25 -4.95 14.80 -4.28
N ARG A 26 -4.50 14.91 -3.01
CA ARG A 26 -3.13 15.39 -2.71
C ARG A 26 -2.04 14.54 -3.37
N VAL A 27 -2.36 13.29 -3.67
CA VAL A 27 -1.55 12.37 -4.48
C VAL A 27 -2.46 11.91 -5.61
N LYS A 28 -1.99 11.97 -6.85
CA LYS A 28 -2.76 11.53 -8.02
C LYS A 28 -2.64 10.02 -8.11
N LYS A 29 -3.77 9.33 -8.12
CA LYS A 29 -3.85 7.87 -8.20
C LYS A 29 -4.43 7.47 -9.55
N VAL A 30 -3.68 6.70 -10.31
CA VAL A 30 -4.09 6.17 -11.62
C VAL A 30 -4.21 4.66 -11.49
N ARG A 31 -5.39 4.13 -11.80
CA ARG A 31 -5.68 2.70 -11.86
C ARG A 31 -5.52 2.25 -13.29
N CYS A 32 -4.61 1.30 -13.52
CA CYS A 32 -4.25 0.83 -14.85
C CYS A 32 -4.39 -0.68 -14.96
N ARG A 33 -4.86 -1.18 -16.09
CA ARG A 33 -4.86 -2.62 -16.41
C ARG A 33 -3.84 -2.92 -17.48
N CYS A 34 -3.05 -3.97 -17.28
CA CYS A 34 -2.18 -4.48 -18.34
C CYS A 34 -2.97 -5.30 -19.34
N GLU A 35 -2.91 -4.98 -20.63
CA GLU A 35 -3.63 -5.71 -21.68
C GLU A 35 -3.07 -7.12 -21.93
N ARG A 36 -1.83 -7.39 -21.49
CA ARG A 36 -1.18 -8.70 -21.68
C ARG A 36 -1.44 -9.67 -20.54
N CYS A 37 -1.20 -9.26 -19.30
CA CYS A 37 -1.37 -10.13 -18.13
C CYS A 37 -2.69 -9.91 -17.37
N ASN A 38 -3.52 -8.95 -17.79
CA ASN A 38 -4.77 -8.54 -17.15
C ASN A 38 -4.66 -8.11 -15.68
N ARG A 39 -3.44 -7.96 -15.16
CA ARG A 39 -3.21 -7.44 -13.80
C ARG A 39 -3.53 -5.96 -13.74
N ILE A 40 -4.01 -5.55 -12.58
CA ILE A 40 -4.37 -4.16 -12.30
C ILE A 40 -3.31 -3.58 -11.37
N PHE A 41 -2.87 -2.38 -11.69
CA PHE A 41 -1.85 -1.63 -10.99
C PHE A 41 -2.43 -0.29 -10.56
N LEU A 42 -2.00 0.17 -9.39
CA LEU A 42 -2.26 1.51 -8.88
C LEU A 42 -0.93 2.26 -8.92
N ILE A 43 -0.90 3.30 -9.75
CA ILE A 43 0.26 4.16 -9.96
C ILE A 43 -0.01 5.49 -9.28
N TYR A 44 0.92 5.93 -8.46
CA TYR A 44 0.81 7.13 -7.66
C TYR A 44 1.79 8.18 -8.18
N PHE A 45 1.30 9.40 -8.34
CA PHE A 45 2.07 10.56 -8.74
C PHE A 45 1.87 11.70 -7.75
N ASP A 46 2.86 12.58 -7.63
CA ASP A 46 2.70 13.82 -6.86
C ASP A 46 1.78 14.84 -7.58
N GLU A 47 1.62 16.01 -6.97
CA GLU A 47 0.82 17.12 -7.52
C GLU A 47 1.36 17.63 -8.87
N GLU A 48 2.61 17.35 -9.21
CA GLU A 48 3.27 17.75 -10.46
C GLU A 48 3.32 16.63 -11.52
N TRP A 49 2.68 15.47 -11.26
CA TRP A 49 2.73 14.27 -12.12
C TRP A 49 4.09 13.54 -12.14
N ASN A 50 4.95 13.77 -11.15
CA ASN A 50 6.16 12.95 -10.98
C ASN A 50 5.78 11.59 -10.40
N PHE A 51 6.34 10.52 -10.99
CA PHE A 51 6.12 9.15 -10.51
C PHE A 51 6.63 8.99 -9.07
N LEU A 52 5.77 8.49 -8.20
CA LEU A 52 6.13 8.13 -6.82
C LEU A 52 6.31 6.62 -6.68
N GLU A 53 5.26 5.86 -6.98
CA GLU A 53 5.25 4.42 -6.77
C GLU A 53 4.18 3.70 -7.63
N GLU A 54 4.36 2.38 -7.79
CA GLU A 54 3.44 1.48 -8.49
C GLU A 54 3.25 0.21 -7.64
N HIS A 55 2.00 -0.20 -7.42
CA HIS A 55 1.67 -1.43 -6.72
C HIS A 55 0.59 -2.22 -7.46
N PRO A 56 0.64 -3.56 -7.45
CA PRO A 56 -0.51 -4.38 -7.83
C PRO A 56 -1.73 -4.03 -6.97
N GLU A 57 -2.91 -3.91 -7.58
CA GLU A 57 -4.16 -3.52 -6.88
C GLU A 57 -4.49 -4.47 -5.72
N GLU A 58 -4.29 -5.77 -5.91
CA GLU A 58 -4.54 -6.81 -4.90
C GLU A 58 -3.79 -6.49 -3.59
N ARG A 59 -2.52 -6.11 -3.69
CA ARG A 59 -1.68 -5.74 -2.55
C ARG A 59 -2.18 -4.48 -1.83
N VAL A 60 -2.68 -3.50 -2.59
CA VAL A 60 -3.23 -2.27 -2.01
C VAL A 60 -4.57 -2.54 -1.32
N VAL A 61 -5.45 -3.33 -1.92
CA VAL A 61 -6.73 -3.72 -1.33
C VAL A 61 -6.51 -4.53 -0.05
N GLU A 62 -5.54 -5.44 -0.04
CA GLU A 62 -5.13 -6.16 1.17
C GLU A 62 -4.61 -5.19 2.25
N ASN A 63 -3.75 -4.25 1.88
CA ASN A 63 -3.27 -3.21 2.80
C ASN A 63 -4.39 -2.33 3.36
N GLU A 64 -5.36 -1.93 2.55
CA GLU A 64 -6.50 -1.13 3.01
C GLU A 64 -7.41 -1.92 3.97
N LYS A 65 -7.63 -3.21 3.69
CA LYS A 65 -8.36 -4.12 4.59
C LYS A 65 -7.62 -4.27 5.92
N LEU A 66 -6.31 -4.52 5.87
CA LEU A 66 -5.45 -4.60 7.04
C LEU A 66 -5.52 -3.31 7.86
N TYR A 67 -5.40 -2.17 7.20
CA TYR A 67 -5.49 -0.86 7.85
C TYR A 67 -6.82 -0.62 8.54
N ARG A 68 -7.93 -1.07 7.94
CA ARG A 68 -9.26 -0.97 8.55
C ARG A 68 -9.35 -1.80 9.83
N ILE A 69 -8.91 -3.06 9.77
CA ILE A 69 -8.88 -3.96 10.94
C ILE A 69 -8.04 -3.35 12.08
N LEU A 70 -6.94 -2.69 11.73
CA LEU A 70 -6.09 -2.03 12.71
C LEU A 70 -6.73 -0.80 13.36
N ARG A 71 -7.45 0.02 12.58
CA ARG A 71 -8.18 1.16 13.16
C ARG A 71 -9.32 0.70 14.05
N GLU A 72 -10.03 -0.36 13.67
CA GLU A 72 -11.12 -0.92 14.47
C GLU A 72 -10.64 -1.51 15.80
N ARG A 73 -9.37 -1.95 15.86
CA ARG A 73 -8.76 -2.55 17.06
C ARG A 73 -7.67 -1.67 17.66
N GLU A 74 -7.69 -0.37 17.39
CA GLU A 74 -6.68 0.57 17.89
C GLU A 74 -6.71 0.65 19.42
N ASP A 75 -7.89 0.60 20.03
CA ASP A 75 -8.04 0.63 21.49
C ASP A 75 -7.41 -0.61 22.15
N GLU A 76 -7.64 -1.80 21.58
CA GLU A 76 -7.00 -3.05 22.04
C GLU A 76 -5.46 -3.00 21.85
N MET A 77 -4.99 -2.40 20.75
CA MET A 77 -3.56 -2.19 20.55
C MET A 77 -2.97 -1.20 21.57
N ARG A 78 -3.72 -0.17 22.00
CA ARG A 78 -3.28 0.80 23.01
C ARG A 78 -3.11 0.19 24.40
N GLU A 79 -3.78 -0.93 24.69
CA GLU A 79 -3.57 -1.68 25.93
C GLU A 79 -2.25 -2.48 25.93
N LEU A 80 -1.70 -2.79 24.74
CA LEU A 80 -0.57 -3.71 24.58
C LEU A 80 0.69 -3.04 24.00
N LEU A 81 0.53 -1.90 23.33
CA LEU A 81 1.57 -1.16 22.63
C LEU A 81 1.54 0.31 23.03
N THR A 82 2.72 0.94 23.06
CA THR A 82 2.80 2.39 23.26
C THR A 82 2.34 3.13 22.00
N ALA A 83 1.93 4.40 22.15
CA ALA A 83 1.54 5.25 21.02
C ALA A 83 2.62 5.29 19.92
N ALA A 84 3.90 5.37 20.28
CA ALA A 84 5.02 5.35 19.34
C ALA A 84 5.17 4.00 18.59
N GLN A 85 4.76 2.89 19.20
CA GLN A 85 4.78 1.57 18.56
C GLN A 85 3.62 1.40 17.59
N ILE A 86 2.42 1.88 17.96
CA ILE A 86 1.25 1.93 17.07
C ILE A 86 1.55 2.82 15.88
N ASP A 87 2.16 3.98 16.10
CA ASP A 87 2.55 4.91 15.05
C ASP A 87 3.61 4.30 14.12
N ALA A 88 4.59 3.56 14.65
CA ALA A 88 5.56 2.83 13.81
C ALA A 88 4.92 1.72 12.96
N VAL A 89 3.93 0.99 13.49
CA VAL A 89 3.18 -0.03 12.72
C VAL A 89 2.32 0.64 11.65
N ARG A 90 1.63 1.74 11.97
CA ARG A 90 0.87 2.54 10.99
C ARG A 90 1.77 3.14 9.92
N GLY A 91 2.86 3.80 10.31
CA GLY A 91 3.84 4.36 9.37
C GLY A 91 4.44 3.31 8.45
N ARG A 92 4.66 2.09 8.94
CA ARG A 92 5.10 0.96 8.09
C ARG A 92 4.04 0.56 7.07
N LEU A 93 2.77 0.48 7.46
CA LEU A 93 1.66 0.04 6.60
C LEU A 93 1.20 1.12 5.62
N GLU A 94 1.28 2.38 6.05
CA GLU A 94 1.04 3.56 5.21
C GLU A 94 2.25 3.88 4.31
N ASN A 95 3.34 3.07 4.34
CA ASN A 95 4.62 3.31 3.66
C ASN A 95 5.24 4.70 3.93
N ARG A 96 4.86 5.35 5.03
CA ARG A 96 5.28 6.72 5.37
C ARG A 96 6.64 6.82 6.03
N ASP A 97 7.16 5.72 6.58
CA ASP A 97 8.47 5.72 7.26
C ASP A 97 9.19 4.36 7.14
N VAL A 98 10.23 4.32 6.30
CA VAL A 98 11.03 3.13 5.96
C VAL A 98 12.42 3.15 6.59
N SER A 99 12.68 3.96 7.62
CA SER A 99 13.98 3.96 8.28
C SER A 99 14.29 2.58 8.93
N PRO A 100 15.52 2.03 8.79
CA PRO A 100 15.85 0.66 9.25
C PRO A 100 15.55 0.39 10.73
N SER A 101 15.72 1.41 11.58
CA SER A 101 15.42 1.39 13.01
C SER A 101 13.91 1.29 13.29
N ASN A 102 13.07 1.98 12.52
CA ASN A 102 11.62 1.87 12.64
C ASN A 102 11.11 0.54 12.07
N LEU A 103 11.71 0.05 10.98
CA LEU A 103 11.41 -1.27 10.42
C LEU A 103 11.69 -2.42 11.41
N SER A 104 12.81 -2.38 12.13
CA SER A 104 13.17 -3.42 13.13
C SER A 104 12.22 -3.42 14.33
N ARG A 105 11.84 -2.24 14.84
CA ARG A 105 10.85 -2.10 15.92
C ARG A 105 9.46 -2.52 15.48
N ALA A 106 9.04 -2.10 14.28
CA ALA A 106 7.76 -2.48 13.70
C ALA A 106 7.68 -4.00 13.47
N ARG A 107 8.73 -4.65 12.95
CA ARG A 107 8.78 -6.12 12.75
C ARG A 107 8.57 -6.92 14.04
N ARG A 108 9.19 -6.52 15.16
CA ARG A 108 8.96 -7.20 16.45
C ARG A 108 7.55 -7.02 16.99
N ARG A 109 6.87 -5.92 16.65
CA ARG A 109 5.52 -5.59 17.13
C ARG A 109 4.41 -6.01 16.19
N LEU A 110 4.72 -6.21 14.91
CA LEU A 110 3.81 -6.79 13.92
C LEU A 110 3.27 -8.13 14.40
N ARG A 111 4.09 -8.99 15.02
CA ARG A 111 3.61 -10.28 15.55
C ARG A 111 2.49 -10.14 16.61
N ILE A 112 2.60 -9.16 17.50
CA ILE A 112 1.55 -8.88 18.51
C ILE A 112 0.27 -8.43 17.81
N VAL A 113 0.42 -7.61 16.77
CA VAL A 113 -0.69 -7.15 15.95
C VAL A 113 -1.31 -8.29 15.13
N GLU A 114 -0.52 -9.24 14.63
CA GLU A 114 -0.99 -10.45 13.95
C GLU A 114 -1.81 -11.34 14.89
N GLU A 115 -1.30 -11.57 16.10
CA GLU A 115 -1.96 -12.35 17.14
C GLU A 115 -3.27 -11.70 17.59
N LEU A 116 -3.27 -10.37 17.75
CA LEU A 116 -4.48 -9.63 18.10
C LEU A 116 -5.51 -9.74 16.98
N THR A 117 -5.15 -9.30 15.78
CA THR A 117 -6.07 -9.12 14.65
C THR A 117 -6.45 -10.43 13.95
N GLY A 118 -5.70 -11.51 14.19
CA GLY A 118 -5.84 -12.76 13.45
C GLY A 118 -5.36 -12.68 12.00
N VAL A 119 -4.71 -11.58 11.62
CA VAL A 119 -4.25 -11.36 10.24
C VAL A 119 -2.73 -11.47 10.18
N ARG A 120 -2.22 -12.27 9.24
CA ARG A 120 -0.79 -12.37 9.01
C ARG A 120 -0.34 -11.26 8.06
N PHE A 121 0.65 -10.48 8.49
CA PHE A 121 1.32 -9.53 7.62
C PHE A 121 2.44 -10.27 6.90
N GLU A 122 2.18 -10.74 5.68
CA GLU A 122 3.19 -11.42 4.86
C GLU A 122 4.32 -10.49 4.35
N PHE A 123 4.36 -9.24 4.81
CA PHE A 123 5.39 -8.29 4.42
C PHE A 123 6.79 -8.71 4.91
N MET A 124 7.62 -9.10 3.94
CA MET A 124 9.08 -8.99 3.87
C MET A 124 9.94 -10.14 4.44
N ILE A 125 10.09 -11.22 3.65
CA ILE A 125 11.44 -11.73 3.38
C ILE A 125 11.84 -11.13 2.04
N GLY A 126 12.60 -10.03 2.13
CA GLY A 126 13.29 -9.31 1.07
C GLY A 126 14.40 -8.55 1.75
#